data_AF-A0A284VJX0-F1
#
_entry.id   AF-A0A284VJX0-F1
#
_cell.length_a   1.000
_cell.length_b   1.000
_cell.length_c   1.000
_cell.angle_alpha   90.00
_cell.angle_beta   90.00
_cell.angle_gamma   90.00
#
_symmetry.space_group_name_H-M   'P 1'
#
loop_
_entity.id
_entity.type
_entity.pdbx_description
1 polymer ?
#
loop_
_entity_poly.entity_id
_entity_poly.type
_entity_poly.pdbx_seq_one_letter_code
_entity_poly.pdbx_strand_id
1 'polypeptide(L)' 'MGGSDSHLLSTIGLAYTDIEAEPDERSILSAIKEGRTGSSGQVVPLSVVIIHILRGLLRKVRKSGKEIYSRIFH' A
#
# COMPACT_ATOMS: atom_id res chain seq x y z
N MET A 1 -11.02 -6.88 -7.45
CA MET A 1 -10.90 -5.40 -7.51
C MET A 1 -9.71 -4.99 -6.67
N GLY A 2 -8.80 -4.21 -7.23
CA GLY A 2 -7.62 -3.73 -6.50
C GLY A 2 -7.82 -2.26 -6.14
N GLY A 3 -7.86 -1.95 -4.84
CA GLY A 3 -7.73 -0.60 -4.33
C GLY A 3 -6.33 -0.40 -3.77
N SER A 4 -5.81 0.83 -3.75
CA SER A 4 -4.45 1.10 -3.29
C SER A 4 -4.22 0.87 -1.80
N ASP A 5 -5.28 0.54 -1.03
CA ASP A 5 -5.32 0.35 0.43
C ASP A 5 -4.32 1.27 1.17
N SER A 6 -4.33 2.53 0.74
CA SER A 6 -3.22 3.44 1.03
C SER A 6 -3.47 4.17 2.33
N HIS A 7 -2.62 3.90 3.32
CA HIS A 7 -2.54 4.69 4.55
C HIS A 7 -1.53 5.85 4.46
N LEU A 8 -0.91 6.04 3.29
CA LEU A 8 -0.01 7.15 2.99
C LEU A 8 -0.65 8.02 1.92
N LEU A 9 -0.77 9.32 2.19
CA LEU A 9 -1.37 10.27 1.25
C LEU A 9 -0.67 10.25 -0.12
N SER A 10 0.66 10.11 -0.13
CA SER A 10 1.48 10.09 -1.35
C SER A 10 1.28 8.85 -2.23
N THR A 11 0.53 7.85 -1.79
CA THR A 11 0.28 6.61 -2.55
C THR A 11 -1.18 6.44 -2.99
N ILE A 12 -2.06 7.37 -2.61
CA ILE A 12 -3.45 7.37 -3.07
C ILE A 12 -3.49 7.55 -4.58
N GLY A 13 -4.27 6.71 -5.26
CA GLY A 13 -4.42 6.75 -6.72
C GLY A 13 -3.27 6.11 -7.50
N LEU A 14 -2.24 5.58 -6.85
CA LEU A 14 -1.19 4.83 -7.54
C LEU A 14 -1.66 3.46 -8.02
N ALA A 15 -2.65 2.86 -7.35
CA ALA A 15 -3.28 1.63 -7.82
C ALA A 15 -4.78 1.88 -7.96
N TYR A 16 -5.30 1.59 -9.13
CA TYR A 16 -6.71 1.75 -9.45
C TYR A 16 -7.18 0.62 -10.37
N THR A 17 -8.48 0.43 -10.43
CA THR A 17 -9.09 -0.54 -11.34
C THR A 17 -9.75 0.23 -12.46
N ASP A 18 -9.32 -0.02 -13.70
CA ASP A 18 -9.99 0.48 -14.88
C ASP A 18 -11.23 -0.40 -15.13
N ILE A 19 -12.39 0.23 -15.30
CA ILE A 19 -13.67 -0.43 -15.56
C ILE A 19 -14.23 0.16 -16.85
N GLU A 20 -14.41 -0.68 -17.85
CA GLU A 20 -15.01 -0.28 -19.12
C GLU A 20 -16.53 -0.38 -19.01
N ALA A 21 -17.17 0.72 -18.63
CA ALA A 21 -18.61 0.85 -18.46
C ALA A 21 -19.06 2.32 -18.60
N GLU A 22 -20.36 2.50 -18.86
CA GLU A 22 -21.00 3.82 -18.70
C GLU A 22 -20.84 4.32 -17.24
N PRO A 23 -20.73 5.63 -17.02
CA PRO A 23 -20.51 6.23 -15.70
C PRO A 23 -21.79 6.26 -14.84
N ASP A 24 -22.49 5.12 -14.77
CA ASP A 24 -23.61 4.88 -13.90
C ASP A 24 -23.36 3.66 -13.00
N GLU A 25 -23.93 3.69 -11.80
CA GLU A 25 -23.69 2.66 -10.79
C GLU A 25 -24.04 1.24 -11.25
N ARG A 26 -25.14 1.08 -12.02
CA ARG A 26 -25.62 -0.24 -12.44
C ARG A 26 -24.70 -0.84 -13.50
N SER A 27 -24.27 -0.04 -14.48
CA SER A 27 -23.34 -0.49 -15.51
C SER A 27 -21.96 -0.79 -14.94
N ILE A 28 -21.47 0.03 -14.00
CA ILE A 28 -20.23 -0.26 -13.27
C ILE A 28 -20.34 -1.59 -12.53
N LEU A 29 -21.41 -1.82 -11.75
CA LEU A 29 -21.62 -3.06 -11.02
C LEU A 29 -21.73 -4.29 -11.93
N SER A 30 -22.41 -4.16 -13.08
CA SER A 30 -22.49 -5.23 -14.09
C SER A 30 -21.12 -5.53 -14.69
N ALA A 31 -20.36 -4.51 -15.09
CA ALA A 31 -19.01 -4.68 -15.63
C ALA A 31 -18.06 -5.36 -14.63
N ILE A 32 -18.17 -5.02 -13.34
CA ILE A 32 -17.43 -5.69 -12.26
C ILE A 32 -17.80 -7.17 -12.16
N LYS A 33 -19.10 -7.48 -12.16
CA LYS A 33 -19.59 -8.88 -12.08
C LYS A 33 -19.19 -9.72 -13.29
N GLU A 34 -19.17 -9.10 -14.46
CA GLU A 34 -18.79 -9.73 -15.73
C GLU A 34 -17.27 -9.84 -15.92
N GLY A 35 -16.47 -9.33 -14.97
CA GLY A 35 -15.01 -9.40 -15.03
C GLY A 35 -14.39 -8.43 -16.05
N ARG A 36 -15.15 -7.44 -16.54
CA ARG A 36 -14.66 -6.35 -17.40
C ARG A 36 -13.88 -5.31 -16.57
N THR A 37 -12.85 -5.75 -15.88
CA THR A 37 -12.01 -4.91 -15.01
C THR A 37 -10.54 -5.16 -15.26
N GLY A 38 -9.76 -4.10 -15.43
CA GLY A 38 -8.30 -4.16 -15.54
C GLY A 38 -7.64 -3.62 -14.28
N SER A 39 -6.59 -4.28 -13.77
CA SER A 39 -5.73 -3.67 -12.74
C SER A 39 -4.74 -2.73 -13.40
N SER A 40 -4.73 -1.48 -12.95
CA SER A 40 -3.87 -0.44 -13.51
C SER A 40 -3.25 0.38 -12.39
N GLY A 41 -2.27 1.19 -12.73
CA GLY A 41 -1.55 1.97 -11.74
C GLY A 41 -0.11 2.32 -12.10
N GLN A 42 0.51 3.07 -11.21
CA GLN A 42 1.90 3.44 -11.26
C GLN A 42 2.68 2.71 -10.17
N VAL A 43 3.93 2.37 -10.49
CA VAL A 43 4.88 1.83 -9.53
C VAL A 43 5.07 2.84 -8.40
N VAL A 44 5.02 2.37 -7.16
CA VAL A 44 5.24 3.21 -5.97
C VAL A 44 6.61 3.89 -6.07
N PRO A 45 6.71 5.21 -5.83
CA PRO A 45 7.99 5.91 -5.89
C PRO A 45 9.04 5.24 -5.00
N LEU A 46 10.25 5.04 -5.53
CA LEU A 46 11.35 4.37 -4.82
C LEU A 46 11.69 5.04 -3.48
N SER A 47 11.57 6.36 -3.40
CA SER A 47 11.77 7.12 -2.16
C SER A 47 10.83 6.65 -1.04
N VAL A 48 9.56 6.38 -1.35
CA VAL A 48 8.56 5.88 -0.38
C VAL A 48 8.94 4.48 0.10
N VAL A 49 9.39 3.61 -0.82
CA VAL A 49 9.86 2.25 -0.49
C VAL A 49 11.07 2.31 0.44
N ILE A 50 12.07 3.12 0.11
CA ILE A 50 13.30 3.28 0.91
C ILE A 50 12.98 3.80 2.32
N ILE A 51 12.12 4.82 2.45
CA ILE A 51 11.71 5.35 3.74
C ILE A 51 11.05 4.27 4.61
N HIS A 52 10.23 3.40 4.03
CA HIS A 52 9.59 2.29 4.76
C HIS A 52 10.62 1.28 5.26
N ILE A 53 11.57 0.90 4.41
CA ILE A 53 12.65 -0.01 4.79
C ILE A 53 13.47 0.58 5.94
N LEU A 54 13.89 1.84 5.83
CA LEU A 54 14.68 2.53 6.86
C LEU A 54 13.91 2.62 8.19
N ARG A 55 12.64 3.00 8.16
CA ARG A 55 11.79 3.05 9.37
C ARG A 55 11.64 1.67 10.01
N GLY A 56 11.49 0.61 9.21
CA GLY A 56 11.46 -0.77 9.70
C GLY A 56 12.76 -1.18 10.38
N LEU A 57 13.90 -0.84 9.76
CA LEU A 57 15.23 -1.12 10.31
C LEU A 57 15.46 -0.38 11.64
N LEU A 58 15.13 0.91 11.70
CA LEU A 58 15.25 1.73 12.91
C LEU A 58 14.41 1.18 14.07
N ARG A 59 13.18 0.71 13.79
CA ARG A 59 12.33 0.07 14.81
C ARG A 59 12.97 -1.21 15.35
N LYS A 60 13.57 -2.03 14.48
CA LYS A 60 14.23 -3.29 14.87
C LYS A 60 15.47 -3.01 15.72
N VAL A 61 16.32 -2.08 15.30
CA VAL A 61 17.53 -1.67 16.04
C VAL A 61 17.15 -1.12 17.42
N ARG A 62 16.12 -0.28 17.52
CA ARG A 62 15.66 0.27 18.81
C ARG A 62 15.13 -0.81 19.74
N LYS A 63 14.46 -1.84 19.22
CA LYS A 63 13.96 -2.98 20.01
C LYS A 63 15.13 -3.83 20.53
N SER A 64 16.08 -4.19 19.67
CA SER A 64 17.27 -4.96 20.06
C SER A 64 18.17 -4.21 21.04
N GLY A 65 18.34 -2.89 20.87
CA GLY A 65 19.09 -2.07 21.82
C GLY A 65 18.46 -2.02 23.20
N LYS A 66 17.12 -1.96 23.30
CA LYS A 66 16.41 -2.06 24.58
C LYS A 66 16.58 -3.43 25.23
N GLU A 67 16.53 -4.51 24.45
CA GLU A 67 16.76 -5.87 24.92
C GLU A 67 18.18 -6.06 25.49
N ILE A 68 19.19 -5.58 24.77
CA ILE A 68 20.59 -5.64 25.19
C ILE A 68 20.80 -4.81 26.46
N TYR A 69 20.25 -3.59 26.51
CA TYR A 69 20.34 -2.74 27.70
C TYR A 69 19.72 -3.41 28.93
N SER A 70 18.55 -4.04 28.79
CA SER A 70 17.91 -4.77 29.90
C SER A 70 18.69 -6.00 30.37
N ARG A 71 19.52 -6.61 29.52
CA ARG A 71 20.35 -7.78 29.87
C ARG A 71 21.69 -7.40 30.52
N ILE A 72 22.17 -6.19 30.32
CA ILE A 72 23.45 -5.71 30.86
C ILE A 72 23.25 -5.00 32.21
N PHE A 73 22.12 -4.31 32.40
CA PHE A 73 21.82 -3.51 33.59
C PHE A 73 20.93 -4.23 34.63
N HIS A 74 20.73 -5.54 34.51
CA HIS A 74 20.00 -6.39 35.46
C HIS A 74 20.78 -7.69 35.68
#